data_AF-A0A2V9RX98-F1
#
_entry.id   AF-A0A2V9RX98-F1
#
_cell.length_a   1.000
_cell.length_b   1.000
_cell.length_c   1.000
_cell.angle_alpha   90.00
_cell.angle_beta   90.00
_cell.angle_gamma   90.00
#
_symmetry.space_group_name_H-M   'P 1'
#
loop_
_entity.id
_entity.type
_entity.pdbx_description
1 polymer ?
#
loop_
_entity_poly.entity_id
_entity_poly.type
_entity_poly.pdbx_seq_one_letter_code
_entity_poly.pdbx_strand_id
1 'polypeptide(L)'
;MKPSLKFDTILTFRDDKRCEARCRMRLFALGSEAIQALVIFTEMPSNPGMPITKAIEMIASQAVQKYDLDPDGTLWVEHYPGSLRSRKSKEYPPSDYVYVNFSSYYFDQEGFHYK
;
A
#
# COMPACT_ATOMS: atom_id res chain seq x y z
N MET A 1 -20.80 10.27 1.94
CA MET A 1 -19.70 11.24 1.71
C MET A 1 -18.81 10.70 0.59
N LYS A 2 -18.27 11.53 -0.30
CA LYS A 2 -17.39 11.06 -1.40
C LYS A 2 -15.91 11.18 -0.98
N PRO A 3 -15.09 10.13 -1.15
CA PRO A 3 -13.64 10.23 -0.92
C PRO A 3 -13.03 11.38 -1.72
N SER A 4 -12.12 12.14 -1.10
CA SER A 4 -11.39 13.24 -1.74
C SER A 4 -9.93 12.84 -1.95
N LEU A 5 -9.48 12.77 -3.20
CA LEU A 5 -8.06 12.52 -3.52
C LEU A 5 -7.20 13.64 -2.97
N LYS A 6 -6.18 13.30 -2.18
CA LYS A 6 -5.20 14.23 -1.61
C LYS A 6 -3.85 14.09 -2.29
N PHE A 7 -3.41 12.86 -2.52
CA PHE A 7 -2.12 12.58 -3.15
C PHE A 7 -2.24 11.48 -4.19
N ASP A 8 -1.51 11.66 -5.29
CA ASP A 8 -1.29 10.66 -6.33
C ASP A 8 0.17 10.75 -6.75
N THR A 9 0.97 9.76 -6.37
CA THR A 9 2.42 9.83 -6.49
C THR A 9 3.05 8.46 -6.73
N ILE A 10 4.31 8.44 -7.13
CA ILE A 10 5.13 7.23 -7.17
C ILE A 10 5.91 7.14 -5.87
N LEU A 11 5.73 6.05 -5.15
CA LEU A 11 6.50 5.73 -3.95
C LEU A 11 7.62 4.76 -4.35
N THR A 12 8.86 5.14 -4.08
CA THR A 12 10.05 4.32 -4.28
C THR A 12 10.47 3.71 -2.95
N PHE A 13 10.80 2.43 -2.95
CA PHE A 13 11.24 1.69 -1.78
C PHE A 13 12.37 0.73 -2.15
N ARG A 14 13.06 0.18 -1.15
CA ARG A 14 14.19 -0.73 -1.37
C ARG A 14 14.02 -1.97 -0.51
N ASP A 15 14.36 -3.12 -1.06
CA ASP A 15 14.52 -4.34 -0.26
C ASP A 15 15.85 -4.33 0.53
N ASP A 16 16.08 -5.36 1.34
CA ASP A 16 17.31 -5.51 2.13
C ASP A 16 18.59 -5.58 1.27
N LYS A 17 18.45 -5.91 -0.02
CA LYS A 17 19.54 -5.95 -0.99
C LYS A 17 19.75 -4.60 -1.68
N ARG A 18 19.02 -3.56 -1.27
CA ARG A 18 18.99 -2.21 -1.84
C ARG A 18 18.49 -2.18 -3.29
N CYS A 19 17.80 -3.22 -3.75
CA CYS A 19 17.15 -3.21 -5.05
C CYS A 19 15.98 -2.23 -4.99
N GLU A 20 16.01 -1.22 -5.84
CA GLU A 20 14.94 -0.24 -5.93
C GLU A 20 13.69 -0.85 -6.54
N ALA A 21 12.56 -0.57 -5.92
CA ALA A 21 11.23 -0.95 -6.34
C ALA A 21 10.32 0.28 -6.29
N ARG A 22 9.20 0.22 -7.01
CA ARG A 22 8.26 1.34 -7.07
C ARG A 22 6.82 0.89 -7.22
N CYS A 23 5.93 1.62 -6.57
CA CYS A 23 4.48 1.49 -6.75
C CYS A 23 3.85 2.87 -6.91
N ARG A 24 2.63 2.92 -7.44
CA ARG A 24 1.83 4.15 -7.41
C ARG A 24 1.02 4.18 -6.12
N MET A 25 1.14 5.24 -5.34
CA MET A 25 0.34 5.47 -4.15
C MET A 25 -0.75 6.51 -4.44
N ARG A 26 -1.99 6.19 -4.07
CA ARG A 26 -3.10 7.16 -4.02
C ARG A 26 -3.64 7.25 -2.61
N LEU A 27 -3.77 8.47 -2.10
CA LEU A 27 -4.30 8.75 -0.76
C LEU A 27 -5.60 9.56 -0.87
N PHE A 28 -6.64 9.07 -0.22
CA PHE A 28 -7.95 9.73 -0.15
C PHE A 28 -8.30 10.04 1.29
N ALA A 29 -8.85 11.23 1.54
CA ALA A 29 -9.52 11.54 2.79
C ALA A 29 -10.98 11.05 2.73
N LEU A 30 -11.45 10.38 3.77
CA LEU A 30 -12.79 9.78 3.83
C LEU A 30 -13.79 10.59 4.69
N GLY A 31 -13.30 11.50 5.54
CA GLY A 31 -14.13 12.39 6.36
C GLY A 31 -14.99 11.69 7.42
N SER A 32 -14.63 10.46 7.79
CA SER A 32 -15.20 9.71 8.91
C SER A 32 -14.24 9.76 10.10
N GLU A 33 -14.78 9.80 11.32
CA GLU A 33 -13.98 9.77 12.55
C GLU A 33 -13.33 8.40 12.78
N ALA A 34 -14.02 7.31 12.42
CA ALA A 34 -13.49 5.95 12.60
C ALA A 34 -12.49 5.53 11.51
N ILE A 35 -12.63 6.09 10.31
CA ILE A 35 -11.75 5.79 9.17
C ILE A 35 -11.49 7.11 8.44
N GLN A 36 -10.31 7.65 8.66
CA GLN A 36 -9.92 8.99 8.23
C GLN A 36 -9.38 8.97 6.79
N ALA A 37 -8.68 7.91 6.42
CA ALA A 37 -7.99 7.80 5.15
C ALA A 37 -8.18 6.45 4.44
N LEU A 38 -8.02 6.47 3.11
CA LEU A 38 -7.86 5.30 2.27
C LEU A 38 -6.55 5.45 1.49
N VAL A 39 -5.66 4.48 1.61
CA VAL A 39 -4.39 4.40 0.88
C VAL A 39 -4.42 3.19 -0.04
N ILE A 40 -4.19 3.45 -1.33
CA ILE A 40 -4.12 2.43 -2.37
C ILE A 40 -2.70 2.39 -2.93
N PHE A 41 -2.00 1.28 -2.72
CA PHE A 41 -0.75 0.97 -3.39
C PHE A 41 -1.02 0.12 -4.63
N THR A 42 -0.69 0.66 -5.80
CA THR A 42 -0.88 -0.01 -7.08
C THR A 42 0.44 -0.52 -7.60
N GLU A 43 0.51 -1.83 -7.86
CA GLU A 43 1.66 -2.47 -8.48
C GLU A 43 1.87 -1.91 -9.89
N MET A 44 3.12 -1.57 -10.21
CA MET A 44 3.46 -0.99 -11.51
C MET A 44 3.99 -2.07 -12.45
N PRO A 45 3.53 -2.16 -13.72
CA PRO A 45 4.13 -3.03 -14.73
C PRO A 45 5.62 -2.80 -14.97
N SER A 46 6.11 -1.62 -14.61
CA SER A 46 7.51 -1.23 -14.71
C SER A 46 8.23 -1.23 -13.36
N ASN A 47 7.67 -1.86 -12.32
CA ASN A 47 8.36 -2.08 -11.04
C ASN A 47 9.52 -3.08 -11.28
N PRO A 48 10.79 -2.67 -11.16
CA PRO A 48 11.92 -3.54 -11.43
C PRO A 48 12.28 -4.46 -10.25
N GLY A 49 11.69 -4.22 -9.08
CA GLY A 49 12.09 -4.84 -7.81
C GLY A 49 10.96 -5.63 -7.14
N MET A 50 10.99 -5.62 -5.81
CA MET A 50 10.09 -6.38 -4.96
C MET A 50 8.61 -6.04 -5.22
N PRO A 51 7.73 -7.06 -5.35
CA PRO A 51 6.28 -6.86 -5.45
C PRO A 51 5.70 -6.20 -4.19
N ILE A 52 4.62 -5.43 -4.35
CA ILE A 52 4.02 -4.67 -3.24
C ILE A 52 3.56 -5.57 -2.08
N THR A 53 3.04 -6.79 -2.32
CA THR A 53 2.63 -7.71 -1.23
C THR A 53 3.76 -7.99 -0.26
N LYS A 54 4.98 -8.14 -0.78
CA LYS A 54 6.16 -8.43 0.05
C LYS A 54 6.71 -7.18 0.73
N ALA A 55 6.30 -6.00 0.27
CA ALA A 55 6.75 -4.72 0.75
C ALA A 55 5.72 -4.00 1.62
N ILE A 56 4.53 -4.59 1.83
CA ILE A 56 3.34 -3.86 2.25
C ILE A 56 3.51 -3.17 3.61
N GLU A 57 4.12 -3.86 4.57
CA GLU A 57 4.46 -3.33 5.90
C GLU A 57 5.36 -2.11 5.80
N MET A 58 6.45 -2.23 5.02
CA MET A 58 7.41 -1.15 4.82
C MET A 58 6.79 0.05 4.10
N ILE A 59 6.06 -0.16 3.00
CA ILE A 59 5.49 0.96 2.23
C ILE A 59 4.33 1.62 2.97
N ALA A 60 3.54 0.86 3.74
CA ALA A 60 2.52 1.42 4.63
C ALA A 60 3.17 2.26 5.73
N SER A 61 4.28 1.79 6.32
CA SER A 61 5.04 2.54 7.33
C SER A 61 5.58 3.86 6.80
N GLN A 62 6.17 3.83 5.60
CA GLN A 62 6.60 5.05 4.92
C GLN A 62 5.45 6.02 4.66
N ALA A 63 4.27 5.51 4.30
CA ALA A 63 3.09 6.36 4.10
C ALA A 63 2.60 6.98 5.41
N VAL A 64 2.54 6.22 6.51
CA VAL A 64 2.23 6.74 7.85
C VAL A 64 3.17 7.88 8.21
N GLN A 65 4.47 7.63 8.19
CA GLN A 65 5.48 8.60 8.61
C GLN A 65 5.51 9.85 7.72
N LYS A 66 5.33 9.69 6.40
CA LYS A 66 5.43 10.79 5.43
C LYS A 66 4.19 11.67 5.38
N TYR A 67 3.00 11.08 5.60
CA TYR A 67 1.72 11.78 5.45
C TYR A 67 0.96 11.96 6.76
N ASP A 68 1.61 11.65 7.90
CA ASP A 68 1.05 11.78 9.26
C ASP A 68 -0.30 11.07 9.40
N LEU A 69 -0.34 9.81 8.96
CA LEU A 69 -1.57 9.00 8.95
C LEU A 69 -1.72 8.28 10.28
N ASP A 70 -2.95 8.22 10.78
CA ASP A 70 -3.32 7.27 11.83
C ASP A 70 -3.28 5.83 11.25
N PRO A 71 -2.39 4.94 11.73
CA PRO A 71 -2.29 3.56 11.27
C PRO A 71 -3.61 2.79 11.41
N ASP A 72 -4.32 3.01 12.52
CA ASP A 72 -5.58 2.34 12.86
C ASP A 72 -6.77 3.00 12.17
N GLY A 73 -6.68 4.31 11.93
CA GLY A 73 -7.66 5.11 11.19
C GLY A 73 -7.53 5.06 9.66
N THR A 74 -6.68 4.20 9.11
CA THR A 74 -6.40 4.11 7.67
C THR A 74 -6.83 2.78 7.07
N LEU A 75 -7.59 2.82 5.97
CA LEU A 75 -7.82 1.65 5.13
C LEU A 75 -6.67 1.45 4.14
N TRP A 76 -6.10 0.25 4.15
CA TRP A 76 -4.95 -0.13 3.34
C TRP A 76 -5.38 -1.08 2.22
N VAL A 77 -4.99 -0.77 0.99
CA VAL A 77 -5.38 -1.54 -0.18
C VAL A 77 -4.19 -1.76 -1.11
N GLU A 78 -3.95 -3.01 -1.47
CA GLU A 78 -3.11 -3.38 -2.61
C GLU A 78 -3.98 -3.43 -3.87
N HIS A 79 -3.45 -2.98 -5.00
CA HIS A 79 -4.16 -3.02 -6.27
C HIS A 79 -3.24 -3.55 -7.38
N TYR A 80 -3.74 -4.57 -8.09
CA TYR A 80 -3.04 -5.21 -9.20
C TYR A 80 -3.76 -4.95 -10.53
N PRO A 81 -3.22 -4.03 -11.37
CA PRO A 81 -3.80 -3.77 -12.67
C PRO A 81 -3.91 -5.05 -13.51
N GLY A 82 -5.04 -5.24 -14.20
CA GLY A 82 -5.27 -6.39 -15.07
C GLY A 82 -4.23 -6.54 -16.21
N SER A 83 -3.46 -5.49 -16.52
CA SER A 83 -2.33 -5.55 -17.46
C SER A 83 -1.14 -6.37 -16.95
N LEU A 84 -1.05 -6.64 -15.65
CA LEU A 84 -0.02 -7.49 -15.03
C LEU A 84 -0.30 -8.99 -15.16
N ARG A 85 -1.43 -9.38 -15.78
CA ARG A 85 -1.89 -10.77 -15.99
C ARG A 85 -1.02 -11.60 -16.95
N SER A 86 0.32 -11.48 -16.90
CA SER A 86 1.17 -12.48 -17.57
C SER A 86 0.78 -13.87 -17.04
N ARG A 87 0.62 -14.84 -17.96
CA ARG A 87 -0.11 -16.13 -17.85
C ARG A 87 0.25 -17.09 -16.68
N LYS A 88 0.99 -16.67 -15.66
CA LYS A 88 1.54 -17.54 -14.60
C LYS A 88 1.03 -17.29 -13.17
N SER A 89 0.21 -16.29 -12.87
CA SER A 89 -0.32 -16.15 -11.51
C SER A 89 -1.65 -16.89 -11.34
N LYS A 90 -1.59 -18.17 -10.97
CA LYS A 90 -2.71 -18.85 -10.30
C LYS A 90 -2.94 -18.32 -8.87
N GLU A 91 -2.09 -17.38 -8.43
CA GLU A 91 -1.93 -16.93 -7.05
C GLU A 91 -2.67 -15.62 -6.74
N TYR A 92 -3.16 -14.89 -7.75
CA TYR A 92 -3.83 -13.61 -7.56
C TYR A 92 -5.23 -13.65 -8.15
N PRO A 93 -6.27 -13.24 -7.39
CA PRO A 93 -7.60 -13.15 -7.94
C PRO A 93 -7.64 -12.05 -9.05
N PRO A 94 -8.61 -12.12 -9.97
CA PRO A 94 -8.63 -11.31 -11.18
C PRO A 94 -8.94 -9.82 -10.90
N SER A 95 -7.93 -8.96 -11.05
CA SER A 95 -8.00 -7.48 -10.97
C SER A 95 -8.52 -6.93 -9.65
N ASP A 96 -7.82 -7.27 -8.58
CA ASP A 96 -8.33 -7.03 -7.24
C ASP A 96 -7.65 -5.87 -6.55
N TYR A 97 -8.51 -5.00 -6.05
CA TYR A 97 -8.25 -4.22 -4.86
C TYR A 97 -8.36 -5.20 -3.68
N VAL A 98 -7.23 -5.47 -3.02
CA VAL A 98 -7.14 -6.39 -1.89
C VAL A 98 -6.98 -5.55 -0.62
N TYR A 99 -7.93 -5.69 0.32
CA TYR A 99 -7.78 -5.08 1.63
C TYR A 99 -6.62 -5.72 2.38
N VAL A 100 -5.75 -4.89 2.94
CA VAL A 100 -4.65 -5.30 3.79
C VAL A 100 -5.07 -5.09 5.23
N ASN A 101 -5.09 -6.17 6.00
CA ASN A 101 -5.46 -6.13 7.40
C ASN A 101 -4.21 -6.14 8.29
N PHE A 102 -3.96 -5.03 8.98
CA PHE A 102 -2.87 -4.90 9.93
C PHE A 102 -3.24 -5.29 11.38
N SER A 103 -4.36 -5.98 11.62
CA SER A 103 -4.80 -6.36 12.98
C SER A 103 -3.78 -7.23 13.75
N SER A 104 -2.98 -8.00 13.04
CA SER A 104 -1.89 -8.82 13.60
C SER A 104 -0.57 -8.07 13.76
N TYR A 105 -0.57 -6.77 13.51
CA TYR A 105 0.60 -5.90 13.60
C TYR A 105 0.40 -4.88 14.72
N TYR A 106 1.50 -4.27 15.14
CA TYR A 106 1.50 -3.01 15.88
C TYR A 106 2.32 -1.98 15.10
N PHE A 107 2.10 -0.70 15.38
CA PHE A 107 2.86 0.39 14.79
C PHE A 107 3.68 1.09 15.88
N ASP A 108 4.96 1.33 15.63
CA ASP A 108 5.84 2.11 16.52
C ASP A 108 6.68 3.14 15.74
N GLN A 109 7.80 3.59 16.31
CA GLN A 109 8.67 4.59 15.69
C GLN A 109 9.38 4.08 14.43
N GLU A 110 9.61 2.77 14.30
CA GLU A 110 10.26 2.15 13.16
C GLU A 110 9.25 1.76 12.06
N GLY A 111 8.02 1.43 12.44
CA GLY A 111 6.91 1.22 11.50
C GLY A 111 5.92 0.14 11.96
N PHE A 112 5.32 -0.56 11.00
CA PHE A 112 4.51 -1.74 11.24
C PHE A 112 5.39 -2.96 11.54
N HIS A 113 5.05 -3.69 12.61
CA HIS A 113 5.72 -4.92 13.02
C HIS A 113 4.68 -6.02 13.31
N TYR A 114 4.94 -7.22 12.81
CA TYR A 114 4.11 -8.39 13.12
C TYR A 114 4.25 -8.76 14.61
N LYS A 115 3.14 -9.12 15.26
CA LYS A 115 3.08 -9.51 16.68
C LYS A 115 3.75 -10.85 16.99
#